data_AF-A0A226EML6-F1
#
_entry.id   AF-A0A226EML6-F1
#
_cell.length_a   1.000
_cell.length_b   1.000
_cell.length_c   1.000
_cell.angle_alpha   90.00
_cell.angle_beta   90.00
_cell.angle_gamma   90.00
#
_symmetry.space_group_name_H-M   'P 1'
#
loop_
_entity.id
_entity.type
_entity.pdbx_description
1 polymer ?
#
loop_
_entity_poly.entity_id
_entity_poly.type
_entity_poly.pdbx_seq_one_letter_code
_entity_poly.pdbx_strand_id
1 'polypeptide(L)'
;MGEVSQKDDSSFGEQYGSTRNTESKRPRDIKFLQQTLPTYYPVLNAGFIFPLFFVTSIIFIPLGIGIYFYAENIQELSITYSNCRSTNVEHANATCEAVLDGVLYKTHRFPKTWHQHDEEEPRPPECQCRIDFELKTPMNGTVYIYYALTNFYQNHLRYYTNRDENQFKGGNLRKNEKDEEVAAEPSEYCKPERFRLDNWDRPILPCGLQANSMFFDVIKLSHWYNDEQDHFVPLLKTGIAWDSDKKKFNNPVTLPLYCIYLHA
;
A
#
# COMPACT_ATOMS: atom_id res chain seq x y z
N MET A 1 30.37 -34.73 -21.94
CA MET A 1 30.92 -35.79 -22.81
C MET A 1 29.74 -36.43 -23.51
N GLY A 2 29.62 -36.27 -24.83
CA GLY A 2 28.48 -36.73 -25.63
C GLY A 2 27.77 -35.59 -26.34
N GLU A 3 27.84 -35.59 -27.67
CA GLU A 3 27.63 -34.49 -28.61
C GLU A 3 26.20 -33.98 -28.80
N VAL A 4 26.15 -32.70 -29.18
CA VAL A 4 25.05 -31.96 -29.80
C VAL A 4 24.75 -32.55 -31.18
N SER A 5 23.48 -32.86 -31.47
CA SER A 5 23.01 -32.98 -32.85
C SER A 5 21.78 -32.10 -33.04
N GLN A 6 22.06 -30.97 -33.66
CA GLN A 6 21.15 -29.97 -34.18
C GLN A 6 20.51 -30.56 -35.44
N LYS A 7 19.17 -30.61 -35.52
CA LYS A 7 18.48 -30.93 -36.78
C LYS A 7 17.30 -30.00 -36.97
N ASP A 8 17.63 -28.95 -37.71
CA ASP A 8 16.84 -27.97 -38.46
C ASP A 8 15.32 -28.16 -38.53
N ASP A 9 14.64 -27.15 -37.98
CA ASP A 9 13.29 -26.74 -38.40
C ASP A 9 13.37 -26.14 -39.80
N SER A 10 12.94 -26.88 -40.84
CA SER A 10 12.45 -26.27 -42.08
C SER A 10 11.69 -27.26 -42.96
N SER A 11 10.37 -27.05 -43.07
CA SER A 11 9.64 -26.99 -44.34
C SER A 11 8.14 -26.95 -44.07
N PHE A 12 7.65 -25.76 -43.75
CA PHE A 12 6.27 -25.39 -43.97
C PHE A 12 6.22 -24.77 -45.38
N GLY A 13 5.63 -25.47 -46.33
CA GLY A 13 5.55 -25.03 -47.72
C GLY A 13 4.76 -26.03 -48.57
N GLU A 14 3.54 -25.63 -48.91
CA GLU A 14 2.52 -26.37 -49.66
C GLU A 14 3.00 -26.84 -51.04
N GLN A 15 2.45 -27.97 -51.50
CA GLN A 15 1.91 -27.99 -52.86
C GLN A 15 0.68 -28.90 -52.99
N TYR A 16 -0.40 -28.25 -53.38
CA TYR A 16 -1.71 -28.79 -53.70
C TYR A 16 -1.65 -29.59 -55.02
N GLY A 17 -2.01 -30.86 -54.97
CA GLY A 17 -2.19 -31.75 -56.12
C GLY A 17 -3.45 -32.58 -55.94
N SER A 18 -4.52 -32.17 -56.63
CA SER A 18 -5.87 -32.72 -56.55
C SER A 18 -5.95 -34.20 -56.94
N THR A 19 -6.37 -35.05 -56.00
CA THR A 19 -7.19 -36.25 -56.30
C THR A 19 -8.07 -36.60 -55.11
N ARG A 20 -9.38 -36.38 -55.27
CA ARG A 20 -10.54 -36.94 -54.54
C ARG A 20 -10.45 -37.03 -53.01
N ASN A 21 -11.14 -36.08 -52.36
CA ASN A 21 -11.65 -36.16 -50.99
C ASN A 21 -12.43 -37.46 -50.75
N THR A 22 -11.79 -38.44 -50.14
CA THR A 22 -12.42 -39.18 -49.04
C THR A 22 -12.02 -38.45 -47.77
N GLU A 23 -12.94 -37.77 -47.10
CA GLU A 23 -12.69 -37.30 -45.74
C GLU A 23 -12.38 -38.53 -44.87
N SER A 24 -11.09 -38.80 -44.69
CA SER A 24 -10.63 -39.84 -43.80
C SER A 24 -11.02 -39.42 -42.39
N LYS A 25 -11.96 -40.16 -41.78
CA LYS A 25 -12.28 -40.02 -40.35
C LYS A 25 -11.14 -40.48 -39.44
N ARG A 26 -10.00 -40.89 -40.02
CA ARG A 26 -8.83 -41.32 -39.26
C ARG A 26 -8.18 -40.08 -38.62
N PRO A 27 -7.95 -40.10 -37.30
CA PRO A 27 -7.24 -39.03 -36.63
C PRO A 27 -5.83 -38.83 -37.23
N ARG A 28 -5.38 -37.58 -37.29
CA ARG A 28 -4.05 -37.23 -37.79
C ARG A 28 -2.96 -37.88 -36.93
N ASP A 29 -2.00 -38.52 -37.60
CA ASP A 29 -0.89 -39.25 -37.00
C ASP A 29 0.23 -38.28 -36.57
N ILE A 30 -0.02 -37.54 -35.50
CA ILE A 30 0.91 -36.57 -34.93
C ILE A 30 1.14 -36.94 -33.46
N LYS A 31 2.39 -36.97 -32.99
CA LYS A 31 2.77 -37.36 -31.61
C LYS A 31 1.98 -36.61 -30.52
N PHE A 32 1.68 -35.33 -30.76
CA PHE A 32 0.83 -34.53 -29.86
C PHE A 32 -0.62 -35.05 -29.82
N LEU A 33 -1.23 -35.29 -30.99
CA LEU A 33 -2.61 -35.77 -31.09
C LEU A 33 -2.77 -37.22 -30.64
N GLN A 34 -1.70 -38.02 -30.74
CA GLN A 34 -1.65 -39.40 -30.27
C GLN A 34 -1.16 -39.55 -28.83
N GLN A 35 -0.80 -38.44 -28.18
CA GLN A 35 -0.28 -38.43 -26.81
C GLN A 35 1.00 -39.30 -26.62
N THR A 36 1.82 -39.40 -27.66
CA THR A 36 3.10 -40.14 -27.68
C THR A 36 4.31 -39.20 -27.67
N LEU A 37 4.19 -38.08 -26.93
CA LEU A 37 5.32 -37.19 -26.70
C LEU A 37 6.37 -37.86 -25.79
N PRO A 38 7.67 -37.65 -26.04
CA PRO A 38 8.71 -38.16 -25.16
C PRO A 38 8.49 -37.56 -23.77
N THR A 39 8.23 -38.43 -22.80
CA THR A 39 7.92 -38.02 -21.43
C THR A 39 8.91 -38.70 -20.49
N TYR A 40 9.47 -37.94 -19.56
CA TYR A 40 10.20 -38.48 -18.43
C TYR A 40 9.21 -38.77 -17.29
N TYR A 41 9.14 -40.02 -16.85
CA TYR A 41 8.28 -40.46 -15.77
C TYR A 41 9.16 -40.94 -14.60
N PRO A 42 9.54 -40.04 -13.68
CA PRO A 42 10.34 -40.44 -12.53
C PRO A 42 9.51 -41.30 -11.58
N VAL A 43 9.95 -42.53 -11.34
CA VAL A 43 9.37 -43.39 -10.31
C VAL A 43 10.11 -43.12 -9.00
N LEU A 44 9.42 -42.50 -8.05
CA LEU A 44 9.99 -42.11 -6.76
C LEU A 44 10.08 -43.32 -5.83
N ASN A 45 11.26 -43.92 -5.76
CA ASN A 45 11.55 -45.04 -4.87
C ASN A 45 12.26 -44.55 -3.60
N ALA A 46 12.22 -45.37 -2.53
CA ALA A 46 12.91 -45.08 -1.27
C ALA A 46 14.39 -44.72 -1.46
N GLY A 47 15.10 -45.41 -2.37
CA GLY A 47 16.51 -45.15 -2.68
C GLY A 47 16.80 -43.77 -3.28
N PHE A 48 15.81 -43.11 -3.90
CA PHE A 48 15.95 -41.74 -4.40
C PHE A 48 15.48 -40.70 -3.37
N ILE A 49 14.42 -41.03 -2.63
CA ILE A 49 13.79 -40.13 -1.67
C ILE A 49 14.69 -39.85 -0.46
N PHE A 50 15.32 -40.87 0.12
CA PHE A 50 16.16 -40.68 1.31
C PHE A 50 17.37 -39.75 1.08
N PRO A 51 18.17 -39.92 0.01
CA PRO A 51 19.26 -38.99 -0.29
C PRO A 51 18.77 -37.57 -0.56
N LEU A 52 17.65 -37.42 -1.29
CA LEU A 52 17.07 -36.11 -1.56
C LEU A 52 16.75 -35.37 -0.25
N PHE A 53 16.04 -36.03 0.67
CA PHE A 53 15.71 -35.42 1.97
C PHE A 53 16.94 -35.13 2.82
N PHE A 54 17.96 -35.98 2.76
CA PHE A 54 19.20 -35.78 3.50
C PHE A 54 19.94 -34.54 3.00
N VAL A 55 20.04 -34.38 1.68
CA VAL A 55 20.66 -33.20 1.05
C VAL A 55 19.86 -31.93 1.37
N THR A 56 18.54 -31.95 1.24
CA THR A 56 17.71 -30.78 1.58
C THR A 56 17.84 -30.40 3.06
N SER A 57 17.94 -31.38 3.95
CA SER A 57 18.12 -31.14 5.39
C SER A 57 19.48 -30.50 5.68
N ILE A 58 20.56 -31.00 5.08
CA ILE A 58 21.90 -30.43 5.22
C ILE A 58 21.95 -28.97 4.74
N ILE A 59 21.14 -28.59 3.75
CA ILE A 59 21.08 -27.21 3.26
C ILE A 59 20.21 -26.34 4.17
N PHE A 60 19.01 -26.81 4.54
CA PHE A 60 18.04 -25.98 5.27
C PHE A 60 18.33 -25.83 6.76
N ILE A 61 19.00 -26.80 7.39
CA ILE A 61 19.39 -26.67 8.81
C ILE A 61 20.34 -25.48 9.03
N PRO A 62 21.51 -25.37 8.36
CA PRO A 62 22.40 -24.23 8.56
C PRO A 62 21.79 -22.92 8.08
N LEU A 63 21.00 -22.94 6.99
CA LEU A 63 20.27 -21.76 6.52
C LEU A 63 19.28 -21.27 7.59
N GLY A 64 18.52 -22.18 8.20
CA GLY A 64 17.57 -21.88 9.26
C GLY A 64 18.26 -21.33 10.52
N ILE A 65 19.38 -21.93 10.94
CA ILE A 65 20.19 -21.42 12.07
C ILE A 65 20.69 -20.00 11.77
N GLY A 66 21.18 -19.76 10.55
CA GLY A 66 21.63 -18.43 10.12
C GLY A 66 20.50 -17.40 10.21
N ILE A 67 19.34 -17.68 9.62
CA ILE A 67 18.17 -16.78 9.66
C ILE A 67 17.71 -16.55 11.10
N TYR A 68 17.66 -17.60 11.93
CA TYR A 68 17.27 -17.52 13.34
C TYR A 68 18.19 -16.57 14.12
N PHE A 69 19.51 -16.73 13.98
CA PHE A 69 20.48 -15.87 14.65
C PHE A 69 20.35 -14.42 14.20
N TYR A 70 20.14 -14.16 12.90
CA TYR A 70 19.89 -12.80 12.42
C TYR A 70 18.57 -12.22 12.96
N ALA A 71 17.52 -13.04 13.08
CA ALA A 71 16.22 -12.60 13.58
C ALA A 71 16.27 -12.22 15.07
N GLU A 72 16.96 -12.99 15.92
CA GLU A 72 17.10 -12.66 17.35
C GLU A 72 17.92 -11.40 17.62
N ASN A 73 18.81 -11.02 16.70
CA ASN A 73 19.61 -9.79 16.85
C ASN A 73 18.84 -8.51 16.53
N ILE A 74 17.65 -8.60 15.94
CA ILE A 74 16.80 -7.44 15.66
C ILE A 74 16.14 -6.98 16.97
N GLN A 75 16.37 -5.72 17.33
CA GLN A 75 15.72 -5.11 18.49
C GLN A 75 14.43 -4.41 18.06
N GLU A 76 13.31 -4.76 18.69
CA GLU A 76 12.00 -4.17 18.45
C GLU A 76 11.38 -3.69 19.77
N LEU A 77 10.76 -2.50 19.74
CA LEU A 77 9.93 -2.00 20.82
C LEU A 77 8.57 -1.62 20.24
N SER A 78 7.50 -2.23 20.75
CA SER A 78 6.12 -1.93 20.37
C SER A 78 5.37 -1.31 21.54
N ILE A 79 4.72 -0.17 21.29
CA ILE A 79 4.00 0.61 22.28
C ILE A 79 2.59 0.87 21.77
N THR A 80 1.59 0.39 22.52
CA THR A 80 0.17 0.64 22.21
C THR A 80 -0.28 1.94 22.86
N TYR A 81 -0.76 2.89 22.05
CA TYR A 81 -1.18 4.22 22.51
C TYR A 81 -2.68 4.50 22.36
N SER A 82 -3.52 3.50 22.05
CA SER A 82 -4.95 3.69 21.79
C SER A 82 -5.71 4.36 22.94
N ASN A 83 -5.37 4.03 24.20
CA ASN A 83 -6.02 4.59 25.40
C ASN A 83 -5.23 5.76 26.01
N CYS A 84 -4.41 6.44 25.21
CA CYS A 84 -3.63 7.57 25.69
C CYS A 84 -4.55 8.72 26.12
N ARG A 85 -4.21 9.34 27.26
CA ARG A 85 -4.99 10.43 27.84
C ARG A 85 -4.44 11.77 27.38
N SER A 86 -5.35 12.71 27.17
CA SER A 86 -5.00 14.07 26.77
C SER A 86 -4.21 14.77 27.88
N THR A 87 -3.12 15.41 27.49
CA THR A 87 -2.31 16.29 28.36
C THR A 87 -2.82 17.74 28.34
N ASN A 88 -3.78 18.07 27.46
CA ASN A 88 -4.33 19.42 27.36
C ASN A 88 -5.21 19.77 28.55
N VAL A 89 -5.11 21.00 29.05
CA VAL A 89 -5.82 21.47 30.27
C VAL A 89 -7.34 21.42 30.09
N GLU A 90 -7.85 21.71 28.90
CA GLU A 90 -9.30 21.75 28.60
C GLU A 90 -9.98 20.36 28.65
N HIS A 91 -9.21 19.31 28.42
CA HIS A 91 -9.67 17.92 28.37
C HIS A 91 -8.81 17.00 29.22
N ALA A 92 -8.31 17.53 30.34
CA ALA A 92 -7.43 16.78 31.23
C ALA A 92 -8.07 15.43 31.59
N ASN A 93 -7.29 14.36 31.45
CA ASN A 93 -7.68 13.00 31.83
C ASN A 93 -8.76 12.31 30.95
N ALA A 94 -9.25 12.91 29.87
CA ALA A 94 -10.04 12.21 28.86
C ALA A 94 -9.14 11.40 27.90
N THR A 95 -9.64 10.30 27.33
CA THR A 95 -8.92 9.58 26.26
C THR A 95 -8.95 10.41 24.99
N CYS A 96 -7.89 10.33 24.16
CA CYS A 96 -7.90 11.06 22.88
C CYS A 96 -9.04 10.63 21.96
N GLU A 97 -9.43 9.36 22.00
CA GLU A 97 -10.64 8.86 21.33
C GLU A 97 -11.88 9.65 21.78
N ALA A 98 -12.12 9.80 23.09
CA ALA A 98 -13.28 10.53 23.59
C ALA A 98 -13.23 12.04 23.28
N VAL A 99 -12.03 12.63 23.25
CA VAL A 99 -11.84 14.03 22.84
C VAL A 99 -12.19 14.21 21.37
N LEU A 100 -11.67 13.35 20.50
CA LEU A 100 -11.91 13.41 19.07
C LEU A 100 -13.37 13.07 18.74
N ASP A 101 -13.92 11.98 19.27
CA ASP A 101 -15.33 11.59 19.06
C ASP A 101 -16.30 12.62 19.65
N GLY A 102 -16.00 13.15 20.83
CA GLY A 102 -16.80 14.19 21.45
C GLY A 102 -16.85 15.47 20.60
N VAL A 103 -15.75 15.82 19.94
CA VAL A 103 -15.72 16.93 19.00
C VAL A 103 -16.40 16.56 17.68
N LEU A 104 -16.06 15.43 17.06
CA LEU A 104 -16.66 14.95 15.80
C LEU A 104 -18.19 14.78 15.91
N TYR A 105 -18.71 14.39 17.08
CA TYR A 105 -20.14 14.24 17.34
C TYR A 105 -20.83 15.55 17.74
N LYS A 106 -20.19 16.43 18.52
CA LYS A 106 -20.73 17.78 18.79
C LYS A 106 -20.71 18.67 17.54
N THR A 107 -19.77 18.41 16.64
CA THR A 107 -19.65 19.06 15.34
C THR A 107 -20.03 18.10 14.20
N HIS A 108 -21.23 17.52 14.22
CA HIS A 108 -21.88 16.89 13.03
C HIS A 108 -21.96 17.81 11.78
N ARG A 109 -21.29 18.94 11.83
CA ARG A 109 -21.02 19.91 10.80
C ARG A 109 -19.61 20.43 11.11
N PHE A 110 -18.58 19.99 10.37
CA PHE A 110 -17.61 20.98 9.91
C PHE A 110 -18.48 22.13 9.40
N PRO A 111 -18.41 23.36 9.96
CA PRO A 111 -19.35 24.41 9.62
C PRO A 111 -19.54 24.44 8.11
N LYS A 112 -20.80 24.36 7.66
CA LYS A 112 -21.19 24.24 6.23
C LYS A 112 -20.78 25.46 5.40
N THR A 113 -19.96 26.34 5.93
CA THR A 113 -19.56 27.60 5.37
C THR A 113 -18.07 27.76 5.60
N TRP A 114 -17.28 27.34 4.60
CA TRP A 114 -15.90 27.80 4.39
C TRP A 114 -15.91 29.21 3.79
N HIS A 115 -16.83 30.07 4.21
CA HIS A 115 -16.85 31.46 3.81
C HIS A 115 -17.44 32.31 4.93
N GLN A 116 -16.57 33.20 5.41
CA GLN A 116 -16.80 34.64 5.53
C GLN A 116 -16.80 35.19 6.97
N HIS A 117 -15.64 35.75 7.33
CA HIS A 117 -15.42 36.82 8.32
C HIS A 117 -15.69 36.54 9.80
N ASP A 118 -15.02 35.56 10.39
CA ASP A 118 -14.68 35.58 11.82
C ASP A 118 -13.18 35.26 11.97
N GLU A 119 -12.45 36.03 12.79
CA GLU A 119 -10.99 36.13 12.84
C GLU A 119 -10.23 34.93 13.45
N GLU A 120 -10.89 33.82 13.77
CA GLU A 120 -10.21 32.57 14.11
C GLU A 120 -10.86 31.41 13.36
N GLU A 121 -10.16 30.86 12.36
CA GLU A 121 -10.53 29.57 11.79
C GLU A 121 -10.65 28.55 12.95
N PRO A 122 -11.75 27.78 13.04
CA PRO A 122 -11.89 26.80 14.09
C PRO A 122 -10.77 25.77 13.94
N ARG A 123 -9.80 25.83 14.86
CA ARG A 123 -8.68 24.89 14.90
C ARG A 123 -9.24 23.48 15.02
N PRO A 124 -8.74 22.51 14.22
CA PRO A 124 -9.15 21.12 14.37
C PRO A 124 -8.89 20.68 15.82
N PRO A 125 -9.72 19.79 16.38
CA PRO A 125 -9.50 19.30 17.74
C PRO A 125 -8.15 18.59 17.82
N GLU A 126 -7.22 19.20 18.55
CA GLU A 126 -5.91 18.62 18.81
C GLU A 126 -5.94 17.86 20.14
N CYS A 127 -5.68 16.54 20.09
CA CYS A 127 -5.35 15.78 21.28
C CYS A 127 -3.85 15.52 21.33
N GLN A 128 -3.19 16.07 22.34
CA GLN A 128 -1.79 15.77 22.62
C GLN A 128 -1.71 14.78 23.76
N CYS A 129 -0.81 13.80 23.61
CA CYS A 129 -0.70 12.64 24.45
C CYS A 129 0.79 12.31 24.58
N ARG A 130 1.25 12.00 25.81
CA ARG A 130 2.65 11.66 26.10
C ARG A 130 2.72 10.25 26.65
N ILE A 131 3.64 9.44 26.12
CA ILE A 131 3.93 8.10 26.59
C ILE A 131 5.41 7.99 26.87
N ASP A 132 5.74 7.75 28.13
CA ASP A 132 7.11 7.54 28.55
C ASP A 132 7.45 6.05 28.46
N PHE A 133 8.63 5.74 27.92
CA PHE A 133 9.12 4.37 27.78
C PHE A 133 10.64 4.34 27.97
N GLU A 134 11.16 3.16 28.32
CA GLU A 134 12.58 2.93 28.55
C GLU A 134 13.14 1.92 27.55
N LEU A 135 14.31 2.24 26.97
CA LEU A 135 15.05 1.34 26.12
C LEU A 135 16.02 0.51 26.98
N LYS A 136 15.71 -0.79 27.16
CA LYS A 136 16.55 -1.72 27.93
C LYS A 136 17.94 -1.91 27.32
N THR A 137 18.03 -1.84 26.00
CA THR A 137 19.26 -1.99 25.23
C THR A 137 19.35 -0.89 24.17
N PRO A 138 20.57 -0.42 23.82
CA PRO A 138 20.74 0.55 22.75
C PRO A 138 20.41 -0.09 21.40
N MET A 139 19.58 0.61 20.62
CA MET A 139 19.27 0.25 19.24
C MET A 139 20.41 0.71 18.33
N ASN A 140 21.21 -0.23 17.85
CA ASN A 140 22.36 0.06 16.99
C ASN A 140 21.94 0.08 15.51
N GLY A 141 22.48 1.03 14.74
CA GLY A 141 22.26 1.14 13.29
C GLY A 141 21.14 2.09 12.91
N THR A 142 20.48 1.82 11.78
CA THR A 142 19.35 2.66 11.30
C THR A 142 18.07 2.24 11.99
N VAL A 143 17.46 3.16 12.72
CA VAL A 143 16.20 2.94 13.43
C VAL A 143 15.03 3.38 12.56
N TYR A 144 14.01 2.54 12.48
CA TYR A 144 12.76 2.82 11.77
C TYR A 144 11.62 2.91 12.77
N ILE A 145 10.70 3.85 12.55
CA ILE A 145 9.47 3.95 13.33
C ILE A 145 8.32 3.52 12.43
N TYR A 146 7.54 2.58 12.92
CA TYR A 146 6.33 2.10 12.26
C TYR A 146 5.12 2.42 13.14
N TYR A 147 4.01 2.80 12.52
CA TYR A 147 2.71 2.81 13.17
C TYR A 147 1.97 1.52 12.79
N ALA A 148 1.27 0.93 13.76
CA ALA A 148 0.51 -0.29 13.58
C ALA A 148 -0.97 -0.02 13.86
N LEU A 149 -1.83 -0.41 12.91
CA LEU A 149 -3.27 -0.33 13.03
C LEU A 149 -3.84 -1.74 13.18
N THR A 150 -4.59 -1.97 14.25
CA THR A 150 -5.34 -3.22 14.46
C THR A 150 -6.81 -3.02 14.14
N ASN A 151 -7.51 -4.06 13.68
CA ASN A 151 -8.93 -4.00 13.30
C ASN A 151 -9.25 -3.00 12.17
N PHE A 152 -8.26 -2.68 11.33
CA PHE A 152 -8.44 -1.83 10.16
C PHE A 152 -8.24 -2.64 8.86
N TYR A 153 -9.35 -2.99 8.19
CA TYR A 153 -9.37 -3.96 7.09
C TYR A 153 -9.13 -3.32 5.71
N GLN A 154 -7.89 -2.90 5.45
CA GLN A 154 -7.51 -2.29 4.17
C GLN A 154 -7.57 -3.25 2.98
N ASN A 155 -7.61 -4.56 3.21
CA ASN A 155 -7.68 -5.59 2.17
C ASN A 155 -9.10 -5.83 1.64
N HIS A 156 -10.13 -5.19 2.20
CA HIS A 156 -11.49 -5.35 1.70
C HIS A 156 -11.60 -4.83 0.25
N LEU A 157 -12.20 -5.61 -0.66
CA LEU A 157 -12.24 -5.29 -2.10
C LEU A 157 -12.74 -3.85 -2.36
N ARG A 158 -13.85 -3.46 -1.72
CA ARG A 158 -14.40 -2.11 -1.85
C ARG A 158 -13.45 -1.02 -1.34
N TYR A 159 -12.67 -1.28 -0.30
CA TYR A 159 -11.69 -0.30 0.19
C TYR A 159 -10.52 -0.20 -0.79
N TYR A 160 -10.03 -1.34 -1.29
CA TYR A 160 -8.92 -1.40 -2.23
C TYR A 160 -9.20 -0.70 -3.57
N THR A 161 -10.41 -0.89 -4.11
CA THR A 161 -10.79 -0.34 -5.42
C THR A 161 -11.28 1.11 -5.37
N ASN A 162 -11.63 1.63 -4.19
CA ASN A 162 -12.25 2.95 -4.05
C ASN A 162 -11.21 4.07 -4.03
N ARG A 163 -10.71 4.39 -5.23
CA ARG A 163 -9.65 5.37 -5.49
C ARG A 163 -9.68 5.81 -6.95
N ASP A 164 -9.11 6.98 -7.26
CA ASP A 164 -8.94 7.44 -8.64
C ASP A 164 -7.45 7.44 -9.03
N GLU A 165 -7.06 6.48 -9.86
CA GLU A 165 -5.65 6.36 -10.30
C GLU A 165 -5.18 7.52 -11.17
N ASN A 166 -6.08 8.21 -11.87
CA ASN A 166 -5.70 9.36 -12.69
C ASN A 166 -5.36 10.57 -11.83
N GLN A 167 -6.12 10.79 -10.74
CA GLN A 167 -5.80 11.83 -9.76
C GLN A 167 -4.42 11.59 -9.12
N PHE A 168 -4.14 10.35 -8.70
CA PHE A 168 -2.84 10.00 -8.10
C PHE A 168 -1.65 10.21 -9.04
N LYS A 169 -1.85 10.09 -10.35
CA LYS A 169 -0.82 10.35 -11.36
C LYS A 169 -0.66 11.84 -11.70
N GLY A 170 -1.31 12.75 -10.98
CA GLY A 170 -1.32 14.19 -11.26
C GLY A 170 -2.24 14.56 -12.44
N GLY A 171 -3.14 13.67 -12.82
CA GLY A 171 -4.13 13.90 -13.87
C GLY A 171 -5.47 14.39 -13.34
N ASN A 172 -6.50 14.19 -14.16
CA ASN A 172 -7.89 14.57 -13.88
C ASN A 172 -8.11 16.11 -13.82
N LEU A 173 -7.54 16.81 -14.80
CA LEU A 173 -7.78 18.23 -15.08
C LEU A 173 -8.60 18.37 -16.37
N ARG A 174 -9.50 19.35 -16.41
CA ARG A 174 -10.27 19.76 -17.60
C ARG A 174 -10.12 21.27 -17.76
N LYS A 175 -10.24 21.78 -18.99
CA LYS A 175 -10.36 23.22 -19.22
C LYS A 175 -11.82 23.66 -19.13
N ASN A 176 -12.09 24.74 -18.41
CA ASN A 176 -13.41 25.39 -18.42
C ASN A 176 -13.56 26.28 -19.67
N GLU A 177 -14.71 26.95 -19.80
CA GLU A 177 -14.99 27.87 -20.93
C GLU A 177 -14.03 29.07 -21.01
N LYS A 178 -13.27 29.34 -19.94
CA LYS A 178 -12.26 30.41 -19.85
C LYS A 178 -10.83 29.90 -20.04
N ASP A 179 -10.66 28.67 -20.53
CA ASP A 179 -9.37 27.98 -20.69
C ASP A 179 -8.57 27.77 -19.39
N GLU A 180 -9.20 27.87 -18.23
CA GLU A 180 -8.58 27.61 -16.92
C GLU A 180 -8.64 26.12 -16.59
N GLU A 181 -7.57 25.59 -15.99
CA GLU A 181 -7.51 24.21 -15.52
C GLU A 181 -8.34 24.05 -14.24
N VAL A 182 -9.40 23.26 -14.35
CA VAL A 182 -10.31 22.89 -13.26
C VAL A 182 -10.23 21.39 -13.01
N ALA A 183 -10.55 20.96 -11.80
CA ALA A 183 -10.66 19.53 -11.53
C ALA A 183 -11.74 18.89 -12.43
N ALA A 184 -11.37 17.84 -13.14
CA ALA A 184 -12.31 17.02 -13.89
C ALA A 184 -13.09 16.10 -12.96
N GLU A 185 -14.10 15.43 -13.52
CA GLU A 185 -14.97 14.56 -12.75
C GLU A 185 -14.20 13.36 -12.18
N PRO A 186 -14.26 13.10 -10.86
CA PRO A 186 -13.58 11.95 -10.26
C PRO A 186 -14.19 10.63 -10.71
N SER A 187 -13.34 9.61 -10.80
CA SER A 187 -13.74 8.26 -11.20
C SER A 187 -14.96 7.73 -10.43
N GLU A 188 -15.80 6.95 -11.12
CA GLU A 188 -16.93 6.27 -10.47
C GLU A 188 -16.50 5.30 -9.37
N TYR A 189 -15.25 4.82 -9.40
CA TYR A 189 -14.69 3.97 -8.35
C TYR A 189 -14.65 4.67 -6.99
N CYS A 190 -14.60 6.01 -6.94
CA CYS A 190 -14.62 6.79 -5.70
C CYS A 190 -16.03 6.94 -5.08
N LYS A 191 -17.10 6.38 -5.66
CA LYS A 191 -18.45 6.50 -5.10
C LYS A 191 -18.52 5.90 -3.66
N PRO A 192 -19.19 6.56 -2.70
CA PRO A 192 -19.93 7.82 -2.82
C PRO A 192 -19.06 9.08 -2.61
N GLU A 193 -17.87 8.96 -2.03
CA GLU A 193 -16.99 10.06 -1.59
C GLU A 193 -16.19 10.73 -2.73
N ARG A 194 -16.84 10.95 -3.88
CA ARG A 194 -16.25 11.64 -5.04
C ARG A 194 -16.40 13.15 -4.97
N PHE A 195 -17.49 13.62 -4.38
CA PHE A 195 -17.80 15.04 -4.22
C PHE A 195 -18.10 15.34 -2.77
N ARG A 196 -17.78 16.55 -2.33
CA ARG A 196 -18.34 17.04 -1.08
C ARG A 196 -19.80 17.40 -1.31
N LEU A 197 -20.66 16.94 -0.39
CA LEU A 197 -22.07 17.29 -0.34
C LEU A 197 -22.26 18.74 0.13
N ASP A 198 -21.80 19.69 -0.68
CA ASP A 198 -22.06 21.13 -0.54
C ASP A 198 -22.89 21.66 -1.73
N ASN A 199 -23.27 22.95 -1.71
CA ASN A 199 -24.14 23.52 -2.75
C ASN A 199 -23.51 23.55 -4.16
N TRP A 200 -22.24 23.16 -4.31
CA TRP A 200 -21.48 23.31 -5.54
C TRP A 200 -20.88 21.98 -6.07
N ASP A 201 -21.20 20.84 -5.45
CA ASP A 201 -20.76 19.49 -5.85
C ASP A 201 -19.27 19.44 -6.24
N ARG A 202 -18.41 20.02 -5.40
CA ARG A 202 -16.98 20.15 -5.71
C ARG A 202 -16.26 18.79 -5.61
N PRO A 203 -15.41 18.44 -6.60
CA PRO A 203 -14.63 17.21 -6.57
C PRO A 203 -13.60 17.21 -5.43
N ILE A 204 -13.45 16.04 -4.79
CA ILE A 204 -12.46 15.80 -3.73
C ILE A 204 -11.16 15.32 -4.36
N LEU A 205 -10.04 15.91 -3.95
CA LEU A 205 -8.69 15.55 -4.40
C LEU A 205 -7.77 15.26 -3.20
N PRO A 206 -7.17 14.05 -3.13
CA PRO A 206 -7.56 12.84 -3.86
C PRO A 206 -8.90 12.27 -3.35
N CYS A 207 -9.72 11.69 -4.23
CA CYS A 207 -10.97 11.04 -3.85
C CYS A 207 -10.77 9.59 -3.37
N GLY A 208 -11.77 9.10 -2.64
CA GLY A 208 -11.93 7.70 -2.30
C GLY A 208 -11.57 7.35 -0.85
N LEU A 209 -11.97 6.15 -0.44
CA LEU A 209 -11.87 5.69 0.95
C LEU A 209 -10.41 5.61 1.44
N GLN A 210 -9.46 5.27 0.57
CA GLN A 210 -8.04 5.17 0.93
C GLN A 210 -7.47 6.52 1.35
N ALA A 211 -7.78 7.57 0.58
CA ALA A 211 -7.37 8.94 0.88
C ALA A 211 -8.09 9.50 2.11
N ASN A 212 -9.40 9.27 2.20
CA ASN A 212 -10.22 9.80 3.29
C ASN A 212 -9.91 9.19 4.66
N SER A 213 -9.33 7.98 4.69
CA SER A 213 -8.92 7.29 5.92
C SER A 213 -7.41 7.29 6.11
N MET A 214 -6.72 8.31 5.59
CA MET A 214 -5.29 8.48 5.80
C MET A 214 -4.99 8.62 7.29
N PHE A 215 -3.97 7.90 7.75
CA PHE A 215 -3.47 8.03 9.11
C PHE A 215 -2.90 9.44 9.31
N PHE A 216 -3.37 10.15 10.34
CA PHE A 216 -3.09 11.57 10.54
C PHE A 216 -2.39 11.88 11.87
N ASP A 217 -2.02 10.88 12.68
CA ASP A 217 -1.32 11.16 13.93
C ASP A 217 0.10 11.68 13.65
N VAL A 218 0.53 12.65 14.46
CA VAL A 218 1.88 13.21 14.39
C VAL A 218 2.71 12.67 15.55
N ILE A 219 3.63 11.77 15.25
CA ILE A 219 4.54 11.18 16.23
C ILE A 219 5.76 12.10 16.40
N LYS A 220 6.03 12.49 17.66
CA LYS A 220 7.24 13.20 18.06
C LYS A 220 7.97 12.36 19.10
N LEU A 221 9.29 12.24 18.94
CA LEU A 221 10.14 11.52 19.87
C LEU A 221 11.09 12.48 20.56
N SER A 222 11.26 12.29 21.85
CA SER A 222 12.18 13.04 22.69
C SER A 222 12.83 12.09 23.68
N HIS A 223 14.09 12.34 23.99
CA HIS A 223 14.82 11.58 25.00
C HIS A 223 15.04 12.44 26.24
N TRP A 224 14.83 11.82 27.41
CA TRP A 224 15.03 12.43 28.71
C TRP A 224 16.28 11.79 29.34
N TYR A 225 17.39 12.52 29.43
CA TYR A 225 18.63 12.02 30.02
C TYR A 225 19.16 13.02 31.03
N ASN A 226 19.01 12.73 32.33
CA ASN A 226 19.57 13.43 33.49
C ASN A 226 19.33 14.96 33.62
N ASP A 227 18.72 15.60 32.62
CA ASP A 227 18.33 17.00 32.59
C ASP A 227 16.81 17.11 32.64
N GLU A 228 16.26 18.14 33.30
CA GLU A 228 14.81 18.39 33.43
C GLU A 228 14.13 18.83 32.11
N GLN A 229 14.76 18.55 30.96
CA GLN A 229 14.32 19.04 29.65
C GLN A 229 14.29 17.94 28.59
N ASP A 230 13.21 17.94 27.80
CA ASP A 230 13.04 17.03 26.66
C ASP A 230 13.99 17.41 25.51
N HIS A 231 14.90 16.51 25.15
CA HIS A 231 15.73 16.66 23.94
C HIS A 231 15.06 15.99 22.74
N PHE A 232 14.81 16.74 21.68
CA PHE A 232 14.12 16.25 20.49
C PHE A 232 14.98 15.27 19.66
N VAL A 233 14.41 14.12 19.30
CA VAL A 233 15.03 13.17 18.38
C VAL A 233 14.51 13.45 16.96
N PRO A 234 15.37 13.91 16.03
CA PRO A 234 14.94 14.27 14.69
C PRO A 234 14.51 13.03 13.89
N LEU A 235 13.28 13.06 13.38
CA LEU A 235 12.71 12.01 12.53
C LEU A 235 12.78 12.43 11.06
N LEU A 236 13.38 11.59 10.23
CA LEU A 236 13.38 11.77 8.78
C LEU A 236 12.02 11.36 8.20
N LYS A 237 11.35 12.31 7.53
CA LYS A 237 10.08 12.07 6.81
C LYS A 237 10.28 11.77 5.32
N THR A 238 11.51 11.92 4.82
CA THR A 238 11.87 11.70 3.42
C THR A 238 12.58 10.35 3.27
N GLY A 239 12.55 9.78 2.06
CA GLY A 239 13.21 8.50 1.79
C GLY A 239 12.52 7.26 2.35
N ILE A 240 11.30 7.40 2.91
CA ILE A 240 10.52 6.31 3.48
C ILE A 240 9.64 5.55 2.46
N ALA A 241 9.45 6.12 1.27
CA ALA A 241 8.70 5.50 0.18
C ALA A 241 9.63 4.87 -0.86
N TRP A 242 9.18 3.76 -1.45
CA TRP A 242 9.87 3.08 -2.55
C TRP A 242 9.98 4.00 -3.78
N ASP A 243 11.09 3.88 -4.51
CA ASP A 243 11.31 4.69 -5.71
C ASP A 243 10.33 4.38 -6.85
N SER A 244 9.75 3.18 -6.86
CA SER A 244 8.66 2.81 -7.77
C SER A 244 7.38 3.61 -7.47
N ASP A 245 7.06 3.81 -6.18
CA ASP A 245 5.86 4.54 -5.77
C ASP A 245 6.01 6.03 -6.10
N LYS A 246 7.20 6.61 -5.87
CA LYS A 246 7.48 8.01 -6.23
C LYS A 246 7.25 8.33 -7.72
N LYS A 247 7.39 7.35 -8.62
CA LYS A 247 7.12 7.51 -10.06
C LYS A 247 5.64 7.36 -10.40
N LYS A 248 4.90 6.60 -9.58
CA LYS A 248 3.48 6.33 -9.76
C LYS A 248 2.61 7.52 -9.31
N PHE A 249 3.03 8.21 -8.25
CA PHE A 249 2.32 9.34 -7.67
C PHE A 249 2.96 10.66 -8.12
N ASN A 250 2.18 11.55 -8.74
CA ASN A 250 2.66 12.85 -9.18
C ASN A 250 1.69 13.96 -8.79
N ASN A 251 2.23 15.16 -8.61
CA ASN A 251 1.42 16.36 -8.48
C ASN A 251 0.85 16.76 -9.85
N PRO A 252 -0.32 17.41 -9.89
CA PRO A 252 -0.83 17.98 -11.12
C PRO A 252 0.08 19.11 -11.63
N VAL A 253 0.07 19.32 -12.95
CA VAL A 253 0.93 20.34 -13.61
C VAL A 253 0.57 21.76 -13.13
N THR A 254 -0.72 22.01 -12.89
CA THR A 254 -1.22 23.20 -12.19
C THR A 254 -2.17 22.78 -11.08
N LEU A 255 -2.35 23.65 -10.08
CA LEU A 255 -3.30 23.39 -9.01
C LEU A 255 -4.73 23.63 -9.54
N PRO A 256 -5.59 22.59 -9.62
CA PRO A 256 -6.96 22.78 -10.10
C PRO A 256 -7.73 23.75 -9.21
N LEU A 257 -8.47 24.63 -9.86
CA LEU A 257 -9.47 25.48 -9.22
C LEU A 257 -10.79 24.68 -9.03
N TYR A 258 -11.65 25.18 -8.14
CA TYR A 258 -12.99 24.64 -7.88
C TYR A 258 -13.03 23.19 -7.35
N CYS A 259 -12.03 22.78 -6.57
CA CYS A 259 -12.00 21.48 -5.91
C CYS A 259 -11.75 21.60 -4.41
N ILE A 260 -11.81 20.46 -3.73
CA ILE A 260 -11.53 20.37 -2.30
C ILE A 260 -10.32 19.47 -2.11
N TYR A 261 -9.28 20.05 -1.55
CA TYR A 261 -8.11 19.31 -1.12
C TYR A 261 -8.41 18.69 0.24
N LEU A 262 -8.22 17.38 0.35
CA LEU A 262 -8.11 16.77 1.67
C LEU A 262 -6.78 17.25 2.25
N HIS A 263 -6.86 18.04 3.32
CA HIS A 263 -5.68 18.38 4.11
C HIS A 263 -5.28 17.13 4.91
N ALA A 264 -4.05 16.70 4.70
CA ALA A 264 -3.37 15.68 5.49
C ALA A 264 -2.23 16.34 6.26
#